data_AF-J3N448-F1
#
_entry.id   AF-J3N448-F1
#
_cell.length_a   1.000
_cell.length_b   1.000
_cell.length_c   1.000
_cell.angle_alpha   90.00
_cell.angle_beta   90.00
_cell.angle_gamma   90.00
#
_symmetry.space_group_name_H-M   'P 1'
#
loop_
_entity.id
_entity.type
_entity.pdbx_description
1 polymer ?
#
loop_
_entity_poly.entity_id
_entity_poly.type
_entity_poly.pdbx_seq_one_letter_code
_entity_poly.pdbx_strand_id
1 'polypeptide(L)'
;MALPAAGRTVPFPPQPHTGAGSLRRPSRPPAAALRLGLPLFWPWEKVKIGPLSVSPMGFGTWAWGNQLLWGYQQSMDNELQECFNLALKNGINIFDTADSYGTGRLNGQSERLLGTFIREFEGPMKSPDDVIIATKFAAYPWRLTSGQFVSACKSSLERLQLDRLGIGQLHWSTANYAPLQERALWDGLVEMYEKGLVRAVGVSNYGPKQLLKIHSYLSSRGVPLSSAQVQYSLLSIGDEQMELKTVCDSLGIRLISYSPLGLGMLTGKYTTSNLPSGPRSVLFRQILPGLESLLNCLKSIAERKGKTMSQVAINWCICKGTIPIPGVKTVRHVEDNLGALGWRLSPAEVSELEAAAMESPKKMVQNIFQTA
;
A
#
# COMPACT_ATOMS: atom_id res chain seq x y z
N MET A 1 -18.52 -83.87 -29.84
CA MET A 1 -17.15 -83.86 -30.38
C MET A 1 -16.72 -82.40 -30.47
N ALA A 2 -15.56 -81.95 -29.98
CA ALA A 2 -14.48 -82.65 -29.29
C ALA A 2 -13.79 -81.78 -28.21
N LEU A 3 -12.95 -82.41 -27.39
CA LEU A 3 -12.07 -81.89 -26.31
C LEU A 3 -10.78 -82.75 -26.32
N PRO A 4 -9.69 -82.45 -25.57
CA PRO A 4 -9.44 -81.42 -24.52
C PRO A 4 -8.51 -80.30 -25.07
N ALA A 5 -7.43 -79.74 -24.47
CA ALA A 5 -6.64 -79.89 -23.23
C ALA A 5 -5.69 -78.67 -23.05
N ALA A 6 -4.89 -78.45 -21.99
CA ALA A 6 -4.99 -78.73 -20.54
C ALA A 6 -3.71 -78.21 -19.82
N GLY A 7 -3.83 -77.65 -18.61
CA GLY A 7 -2.70 -77.30 -17.70
C GLY A 7 -2.11 -75.88 -17.88
N ARG A 8 -1.43 -75.28 -16.88
CA ARG A 8 -1.15 -75.65 -15.47
C ARG A 8 -1.11 -74.39 -14.58
N THR A 9 -1.25 -74.53 -13.27
CA THR A 9 -1.17 -73.47 -12.25
C THR A 9 0.11 -73.54 -11.39
N VAL A 10 0.68 -72.39 -11.02
CA VAL A 10 1.77 -72.20 -10.02
C VAL A 10 1.56 -70.81 -9.35
N PRO A 11 1.80 -70.61 -8.02
CA PRO A 11 1.30 -69.43 -7.28
C PRO A 11 2.26 -68.23 -7.08
N PHE A 12 1.71 -67.19 -6.43
CA PHE A 12 2.21 -65.83 -6.13
C PHE A 12 3.58 -65.67 -5.43
N PRO A 13 4.18 -64.48 -5.61
CA PRO A 13 4.67 -63.63 -4.51
C PRO A 13 3.76 -62.40 -4.22
N PRO A 14 3.89 -61.72 -3.06
CA PRO A 14 2.95 -60.70 -2.58
C PRO A 14 3.17 -59.28 -3.13
N GLN A 15 2.15 -58.41 -2.99
CA GLN A 15 2.25 -56.97 -3.30
C GLN A 15 3.12 -56.21 -2.27
N PRO A 16 3.99 -55.29 -2.71
CA PRO A 16 4.67 -54.36 -1.80
C PRO A 16 3.71 -53.27 -1.29
N HIS A 17 3.57 -53.14 0.03
CA HIS A 17 2.95 -51.96 0.63
C HIS A 17 3.87 -50.74 0.49
N THR A 18 3.56 -49.85 -0.46
CA THR A 18 3.98 -48.43 -0.42
C THR A 18 2.71 -47.60 -0.27
N GLY A 19 2.44 -46.94 0.85
CA GLY A 19 3.39 -46.21 1.69
C GLY A 19 3.11 -44.73 1.43
N ALA A 20 2.32 -44.10 2.31
CA ALA A 20 1.67 -42.82 2.03
C ALA A 20 2.71 -41.72 1.72
N GLY A 21 2.83 -41.36 0.44
CA GLY A 21 3.75 -40.35 -0.04
C GLY A 21 3.39 -38.99 0.54
N SER A 22 4.10 -38.59 1.60
CA SER A 22 4.01 -37.24 2.16
C SER A 22 4.29 -36.22 1.05
N LEU A 23 3.24 -35.54 0.59
CA LEU A 23 3.33 -34.47 -0.39
C LEU A 23 4.21 -33.37 0.21
N ARG A 24 5.49 -33.37 -0.21
CA ARG A 24 6.46 -32.37 0.22
C ARG A 24 5.89 -31.00 -0.15
N ARG A 25 5.54 -30.21 0.88
CA ARG A 25 5.15 -28.81 0.73
C ARG A 25 6.18 -28.12 -0.19
N PRO A 26 5.76 -27.33 -1.18
CA PRO A 26 6.69 -26.60 -2.03
C PRO A 26 7.63 -25.79 -1.14
N SER A 27 8.93 -26.04 -1.29
CA SER A 27 9.95 -25.36 -0.50
C SER A 27 9.88 -23.87 -0.79
N ARG A 28 9.82 -23.05 0.27
CA ARG A 28 9.93 -21.59 0.14
C ARG A 28 11.16 -21.22 -0.71
N PRO A 29 11.11 -20.12 -1.49
CA PRO A 29 12.31 -19.61 -2.15
C PRO A 29 13.43 -19.41 -1.09
N PRO A 30 14.69 -19.78 -1.40
CA PRO A 30 15.73 -19.83 -0.38
C PRO A 30 16.03 -18.45 0.24
N ALA A 31 16.18 -18.41 1.57
CA ALA A 31 16.71 -17.25 2.28
C ALA A 31 18.19 -16.91 1.94
N ALA A 32 18.78 -17.61 0.97
CA ALA A 32 20.12 -17.34 0.45
C ALA A 32 20.19 -16.04 -0.39
N ALA A 33 19.11 -15.64 -1.06
CA ALA A 33 19.08 -14.38 -1.83
C ALA A 33 19.40 -13.15 -0.95
N LEU A 34 18.83 -13.14 0.27
CA LEU A 34 19.08 -12.11 1.30
C LEU A 34 20.54 -12.02 1.77
N ARG A 35 21.38 -13.05 1.52
CA ARG A 35 22.80 -13.07 1.92
C ARG A 35 23.77 -12.62 0.82
N LEU A 36 23.30 -12.45 -0.41
CA LEU A 36 24.16 -12.14 -1.58
C LEU A 36 24.15 -10.65 -1.98
N GLY A 37 23.37 -9.80 -1.30
CA GLY A 37 23.33 -8.35 -1.56
C GLY A 37 22.70 -7.93 -2.90
N LEU A 38 22.30 -8.89 -3.75
CA LEU A 38 21.57 -8.65 -4.99
C LEU A 38 20.12 -8.23 -4.67
N PRO A 39 19.56 -7.21 -5.36
CA PRO A 39 18.20 -6.76 -5.09
C PRO A 39 17.18 -7.84 -5.48
N LEU A 40 16.15 -8.02 -4.63
CA LEU A 40 15.12 -9.07 -4.78
C LEU A 40 14.17 -8.86 -5.98
N PHE A 41 14.26 -7.71 -6.65
CA PHE A 41 13.57 -7.38 -7.89
C PHE A 41 14.46 -6.48 -8.76
N TRP A 42 14.22 -6.42 -10.08
CA TRP A 42 14.97 -5.57 -11.00
C TRP A 42 14.59 -4.08 -10.74
N PRO A 43 15.49 -3.22 -10.20
CA PRO A 43 15.11 -1.94 -9.56
C PRO A 43 14.74 -0.79 -10.54
N TRP A 44 14.65 -1.10 -11.83
CA TRP A 44 14.54 -0.13 -12.93
C TRP A 44 13.10 0.17 -13.35
N GLU A 45 12.13 -0.66 -12.94
CA GLU A 45 10.72 -0.32 -13.14
C GLU A 45 10.39 0.92 -12.31
N LYS A 46 10.00 2.00 -13.00
CA LYS A 46 9.58 3.26 -12.38
C LYS A 46 8.28 3.75 -13.00
N VAL A 47 7.43 4.31 -12.15
CA VAL A 47 6.10 4.84 -12.47
C VAL A 47 6.14 6.36 -12.35
N LYS A 48 5.45 7.05 -13.27
CA LYS A 48 5.31 8.51 -13.24
C LYS A 48 4.20 8.97 -12.29
N ILE A 49 4.50 10.02 -11.53
CA ILE A 49 3.59 10.73 -10.62
C ILE A 49 3.89 12.23 -10.74
N GLY A 50 3.16 12.91 -11.62
CA GLY A 50 3.55 14.24 -12.12
C GLY A 50 4.97 14.24 -12.70
N PRO A 51 5.86 15.19 -12.32
CA PRO A 51 7.24 15.24 -12.81
C PRO A 51 8.11 14.09 -12.29
N LEU A 52 7.72 13.44 -11.18
CA LEU A 52 8.54 12.49 -10.43
C LEU A 52 8.59 11.10 -11.06
N SER A 53 9.62 10.34 -10.70
CA SER A 53 9.83 8.94 -11.10
C SER A 53 10.04 8.09 -9.85
N VAL A 54 9.11 7.18 -9.57
CA VAL A 54 9.07 6.42 -8.30
C VAL A 54 8.94 4.92 -8.54
N SER A 55 9.30 4.11 -7.55
CA SER A 55 9.04 2.67 -7.57
C SER A 55 7.54 2.36 -7.72
N PRO A 56 7.15 1.23 -8.35
CA PRO A 56 5.75 0.82 -8.53
C PRO A 56 5.01 0.49 -7.22
N MET A 57 5.74 0.42 -6.10
CA MET A 57 5.23 0.31 -4.74
C MET A 57 6.01 1.30 -3.85
N GLY A 58 5.37 1.81 -2.80
CA GLY A 58 6.01 2.56 -1.71
C GLY A 58 5.75 1.93 -0.35
N PHE A 59 6.03 2.67 0.72
CA PHE A 59 5.64 2.25 2.08
C PHE A 59 4.91 3.37 2.83
N GLY A 60 3.79 3.01 3.46
CA GLY A 60 2.96 3.91 4.27
C GLY A 60 3.37 3.86 5.74
N THR A 61 3.77 5.00 6.31
CA THR A 61 4.42 5.09 7.63
C THR A 61 3.45 5.41 8.77
N TRP A 62 2.14 5.33 8.58
CA TRP A 62 1.11 5.60 9.62
C TRP A 62 1.25 4.77 10.91
N ALA A 63 1.97 3.64 10.86
CA ALA A 63 2.31 2.84 12.02
C ALA A 63 3.47 3.42 12.87
N TRP A 64 4.33 4.24 12.27
CA TRP A 64 5.52 4.82 12.90
C TRP A 64 5.06 6.02 13.74
N GLY A 65 5.34 6.02 15.05
CA GLY A 65 4.78 7.02 15.97
C GLY A 65 3.36 6.74 16.48
N ASN A 66 2.66 5.70 16.02
CA ASN A 66 1.25 5.44 16.38
C ASN A 66 1.09 4.36 17.46
N GLN A 67 0.86 4.81 18.70
CA GLN A 67 0.66 3.92 19.85
C GLN A 67 -0.70 3.19 19.83
N LEU A 68 -1.81 3.90 19.66
CA LEU A 68 -3.15 3.37 19.91
C LEU A 68 -3.58 2.25 18.94
N LEU A 69 -3.23 2.35 17.66
CA LEU A 69 -3.68 1.40 16.62
C LEU A 69 -2.60 0.39 16.21
N TRP A 70 -1.33 0.76 16.36
CA TRP A 70 -0.20 0.02 15.84
C TRP A 70 0.83 -0.41 16.89
N GLY A 71 0.71 0.06 18.14
CA GLY A 71 1.54 -0.37 19.27
C GLY A 71 2.97 0.17 19.25
N TYR A 72 3.21 1.31 18.60
CA TYR A 72 4.55 1.90 18.47
C TYR A 72 5.23 2.18 19.83
N GLN A 73 6.51 1.84 19.92
CA GLN A 73 7.39 2.22 21.03
C GLN A 73 8.70 2.73 20.44
N GLN A 74 9.39 3.66 21.14
CA GLN A 74 10.65 4.22 20.67
C GLN A 74 11.77 3.16 20.56
N SER A 75 11.66 2.07 21.33
CA SER A 75 12.48 0.86 21.19
C SER A 75 12.36 0.15 19.84
N MET A 76 11.37 0.51 19.00
CA MET A 76 11.24 0.00 17.64
C MET A 76 12.06 0.80 16.61
N ASP A 77 12.56 2.00 16.95
CA ASP A 77 13.08 2.95 15.96
C ASP A 77 14.24 2.36 15.13
N ASN A 78 15.13 1.57 15.74
CA ASN A 78 16.20 0.85 15.04
C ASN A 78 15.66 -0.14 14.00
N GLU A 79 14.63 -0.93 14.33
CA GLU A 79 14.03 -1.88 13.38
C GLU A 79 13.28 -1.14 12.25
N LEU A 80 12.69 0.03 12.54
CA LEU A 80 12.09 0.88 11.52
C LEU A 80 13.14 1.51 10.59
N GLN A 81 14.32 1.85 11.11
CA GLN A 81 15.48 2.27 10.32
C GLN A 81 16.00 1.14 9.44
N GLU A 82 16.12 -0.09 9.96
CA GLU A 82 16.42 -1.28 9.15
C GLU A 82 15.38 -1.52 8.04
N CYS A 83 14.09 -1.30 8.33
CA CYS A 83 13.02 -1.38 7.31
C CYS A 83 13.22 -0.35 6.19
N PHE A 84 13.49 0.91 6.54
CA PHE A 84 13.78 1.99 5.59
C PHE A 84 15.04 1.69 4.76
N ASN A 85 16.10 1.26 5.42
CA ASN A 85 17.38 0.93 4.81
C ASN A 85 17.26 -0.23 3.82
N LEU A 86 16.50 -1.30 4.16
CA LEU A 86 16.26 -2.42 3.26
C LEU A 86 15.38 -2.03 2.07
N ALA A 87 14.38 -1.16 2.28
CA ALA A 87 13.53 -0.63 1.22
C ALA A 87 14.34 0.16 0.18
N LEU A 88 15.14 1.14 0.63
CA LEU A 88 16.01 1.92 -0.25
C LEU A 88 17.05 1.04 -0.96
N LYS A 89 17.73 0.13 -0.25
CA LYS A 89 18.75 -0.76 -0.84
C LYS A 89 18.23 -1.68 -1.95
N ASN A 90 16.92 -1.96 -1.99
CA ASN A 90 16.30 -2.70 -3.11
C ASN A 90 15.71 -1.79 -4.20
N GLY A 91 15.67 -0.47 -4.02
CA GLY A 91 15.19 0.48 -5.04
C GLY A 91 13.74 0.97 -4.88
N ILE A 92 13.10 0.71 -3.73
CA ILE A 92 11.90 1.47 -3.33
C ILE A 92 12.34 2.90 -3.04
N ASN A 93 11.63 3.90 -3.57
CA ASN A 93 12.01 5.31 -3.36
C ASN A 93 10.83 6.27 -3.15
N ILE A 94 9.66 5.76 -2.74
CA ILE A 94 8.53 6.59 -2.29
C ILE A 94 8.02 6.12 -0.92
N PHE A 95 7.94 7.06 0.01
CA PHE A 95 7.42 6.84 1.38
C PHE A 95 6.31 7.84 1.67
N ASP A 96 5.22 7.34 2.24
CA ASP A 96 3.99 8.10 2.47
C ASP A 96 3.74 8.32 3.97
N THR A 97 3.59 9.58 4.36
CA THR A 97 3.45 10.05 5.74
C THR A 97 2.36 11.13 5.87
N ALA A 98 2.18 11.72 7.04
CA ALA A 98 1.36 12.91 7.25
C ALA A 98 1.81 13.69 8.49
N ASP A 99 1.49 14.98 8.54
CA ASP A 99 1.69 15.83 9.71
C ASP A 99 0.96 15.31 10.96
N SER A 100 -0.21 14.69 10.76
CA SER A 100 -1.05 14.09 11.79
C SER A 100 -0.70 12.63 12.13
N TYR A 101 0.49 12.13 11.76
CA TYR A 101 0.90 10.75 12.07
C TYR A 101 1.64 10.66 13.41
N GLY A 102 0.97 10.00 14.36
CA GLY A 102 1.32 9.95 15.77
C GLY A 102 0.45 10.92 16.60
N THR A 103 0.35 10.69 17.91
CA THR A 103 -0.68 11.31 18.76
C THR A 103 -0.08 11.95 20.02
N GLY A 104 -0.61 13.11 20.43
CA GLY A 104 -0.13 13.84 21.62
C GLY A 104 1.36 14.17 21.49
N ARG A 105 2.18 13.70 22.44
CA ARG A 105 3.65 13.86 22.40
C ARG A 105 4.35 13.25 21.17
N LEU A 106 3.65 12.40 20.41
CA LEU A 106 4.16 11.78 19.18
C LEU A 106 3.59 12.44 17.91
N ASN A 107 2.95 13.62 17.98
CA ASN A 107 2.42 14.29 16.79
C ASN A 107 3.53 14.62 15.77
N GLY A 108 3.37 14.16 14.52
CA GLY A 108 4.40 14.23 13.48
C GLY A 108 5.64 13.35 13.72
N GLN A 109 5.57 12.34 14.61
CA GLN A 109 6.72 11.45 14.88
C GLN A 109 7.13 10.65 13.64
N SER A 110 6.17 10.26 12.79
CA SER A 110 6.48 9.57 11.54
C SER A 110 7.36 10.39 10.59
N GLU A 111 7.23 11.72 10.59
CA GLU A 111 8.06 12.62 9.78
C GLU A 111 9.46 12.77 10.39
N ARG A 112 9.59 12.87 11.72
CA ARG A 112 10.89 12.91 12.40
C ARG A 112 11.71 11.64 12.20
N LEU A 113 11.05 10.47 12.25
CA LEU A 113 11.69 9.19 11.97
C LEU A 113 12.20 9.12 10.52
N LEU A 114 11.37 9.49 9.54
CA LEU A 114 11.80 9.56 8.13
C LEU A 114 12.98 10.51 7.92
N GLY A 115 12.97 11.71 8.50
CA GLY A 115 14.09 12.66 8.39
C GLY A 115 15.40 12.12 8.97
N THR A 116 15.32 11.48 10.13
CA THR A 116 16.46 10.77 10.73
C THR A 116 16.96 9.62 9.86
N PHE A 117 16.07 8.77 9.34
CA PHE A 117 16.47 7.64 8.53
C PHE A 117 17.06 8.05 7.17
N ILE A 118 16.60 9.15 6.56
CA ILE A 118 17.21 9.73 5.34
C ILE A 118 18.63 10.21 5.63
N ARG A 119 18.81 10.98 6.71
CA ARG A 119 20.12 11.54 7.11
C ARG A 119 21.16 10.47 7.43
N GLU A 120 20.72 9.34 7.99
CA GLU A 120 21.57 8.25 8.46
C GLU A 120 21.62 7.05 7.50
N PHE A 121 21.21 7.22 6.24
CA PHE A 121 21.25 6.16 5.23
C PHE A 121 22.63 6.04 4.57
N GLU A 122 23.49 5.17 5.10
CA GLU A 122 24.81 4.81 4.54
C GLU A 122 24.72 3.89 3.28
N GLY A 123 23.65 3.98 2.49
CA GLY A 123 23.47 3.18 1.28
C GLY A 123 23.72 3.94 -0.02
N PRO A 124 23.50 3.30 -1.19
CA PRO A 124 23.78 3.88 -2.51
C PRO A 124 22.69 4.89 -2.95
N MET A 125 22.55 5.97 -2.19
CA MET A 125 21.73 7.15 -2.52
C MET A 125 22.60 8.20 -3.22
N LYS A 126 22.12 8.84 -4.29
CA LYS A 126 22.88 9.89 -5.00
C LYS A 126 22.54 11.28 -4.48
N SER A 127 21.30 11.48 -4.05
CA SER A 127 20.84 12.66 -3.30
C SER A 127 19.69 12.26 -2.38
N PRO A 128 19.48 12.91 -1.22
CA PRO A 128 18.23 12.84 -0.47
C PRO A 128 16.98 13.06 -1.35
N ASP A 129 17.10 13.86 -2.43
CA ASP A 129 16.05 14.06 -3.44
C ASP A 129 15.63 12.81 -4.23
N ASP A 130 16.40 11.71 -4.17
CA ASP A 130 15.99 10.41 -4.71
C ASP A 130 14.85 9.80 -3.88
N VAL A 131 14.76 10.15 -2.59
CA VAL A 131 13.75 9.66 -1.64
C VAL A 131 12.51 10.55 -1.69
N ILE A 132 11.51 10.11 -2.46
CA ILE A 132 10.27 10.85 -2.64
C ILE A 132 9.37 10.70 -1.41
N ILE A 133 9.45 11.69 -0.51
CA ILE A 133 8.50 11.82 0.59
C ILE A 133 7.18 12.43 0.08
N ALA A 134 6.10 11.69 0.27
CA ALA A 134 4.73 12.14 0.08
C ALA A 134 4.10 12.37 1.47
N THR A 135 4.02 13.62 1.92
CA THR A 135 3.31 13.95 3.18
C THR A 135 1.91 14.45 2.89
N LYS A 136 1.06 14.46 3.92
CA LYS A 136 -0.31 14.98 3.89
C LYS A 136 -0.47 16.00 5.01
N PHE A 137 -1.26 17.03 4.73
CA PHE A 137 -1.63 18.06 5.69
C PHE A 137 -3.09 17.90 6.08
N ALA A 138 -3.34 17.56 7.35
CA ALA A 138 -4.68 17.44 7.91
C ALA A 138 -5.50 18.74 7.76
N ALA A 139 -6.79 18.63 7.43
CA ALA A 139 -7.68 19.79 7.29
C ALA A 139 -8.23 20.25 8.65
N TYR A 140 -7.33 20.56 9.59
CA TYR A 140 -7.68 20.96 10.95
C TYR A 140 -8.48 22.27 10.99
N PRO A 141 -9.42 22.46 11.95
CA PRO A 141 -10.31 23.64 11.98
C PRO A 141 -9.62 25.01 12.04
N TRP A 142 -8.38 25.07 12.52
CA TRP A 142 -7.59 26.31 12.59
C TRP A 142 -6.79 26.63 11.30
N ARG A 143 -6.93 25.82 10.23
CA ARG A 143 -6.32 26.06 8.92
C ARG A 143 -7.37 26.65 7.98
N LEU A 144 -7.59 27.95 8.12
CA LEU A 144 -8.60 28.73 7.42
C LEU A 144 -8.02 29.60 6.29
N THR A 145 -6.69 29.68 6.15
CA THR A 145 -6.00 30.44 5.10
C THR A 145 -4.91 29.61 4.40
N SER A 146 -4.54 29.99 3.17
CA SER A 146 -3.43 29.37 2.43
C SER A 146 -2.12 29.41 3.22
N GLY A 147 -1.81 30.56 3.83
CA GLY A 147 -0.62 30.75 4.66
C GLY A 147 -0.53 29.83 5.88
N GLN A 148 -1.66 29.43 6.48
CA GLN A 148 -1.69 28.43 7.56
C GLN A 148 -1.43 27.01 7.05
N PHE A 149 -1.83 26.71 5.81
CA PHE A 149 -1.54 25.43 5.14
C PHE A 149 -0.08 25.35 4.67
N VAL A 150 0.45 26.45 4.10
CA VAL A 150 1.87 26.63 3.78
C VAL A 150 2.75 26.53 5.03
N SER A 151 2.30 27.09 6.16
CA SER A 151 2.99 26.94 7.45
C SER A 151 3.03 25.48 7.92
N ALA A 152 1.96 24.70 7.69
CA ALA A 152 1.97 23.26 7.99
C ALA A 152 3.04 22.51 7.18
N CYS A 153 3.19 22.85 5.89
CA CYS A 153 4.23 22.31 5.03
C CYS A 153 5.64 22.68 5.51
N LYS A 154 5.88 23.93 5.91
CA LYS A 154 7.16 24.35 6.51
C LYS A 154 7.47 23.53 7.76
N SER A 155 6.51 23.35 8.66
CA SER A 155 6.75 22.52 9.84
C SER A 155 6.88 21.02 9.56
N SER A 156 6.36 20.50 8.44
CA SER A 156 6.69 19.15 7.96
C SER A 156 8.11 19.06 7.40
N LEU A 157 8.54 20.05 6.61
CA LEU A 157 9.92 20.18 6.11
C LEU A 157 10.93 20.24 7.28
N GLU A 158 10.64 21.05 8.31
CA GLU A 158 11.41 21.12 9.56
C GLU A 158 11.52 19.76 10.28
N ARG A 159 10.42 18.99 10.37
CA ARG A 159 10.41 17.66 10.99
C ARG A 159 11.15 16.62 10.16
N LEU A 160 11.07 16.71 8.83
CA LEU A 160 11.75 15.83 7.88
C LEU A 160 13.22 16.20 7.66
N GLN A 161 13.65 17.40 8.06
CA GLN A 161 14.98 17.96 7.75
C GLN A 161 15.27 17.97 6.24
N LEU A 162 14.27 18.41 5.45
CA LEU A 162 14.34 18.54 3.99
C LEU A 162 14.03 19.98 3.59
N ASP A 163 14.70 20.51 2.56
CA ASP A 163 14.37 21.81 1.96
C ASP A 163 13.11 21.75 1.07
N ARG A 164 12.81 20.58 0.51
CA ARG A 164 11.72 20.38 -0.45
C ARG A 164 11.06 19.00 -0.31
N LEU A 165 9.73 18.97 -0.40
CA LEU A 165 8.96 17.72 -0.43
C LEU A 165 8.88 17.14 -1.83
N GLY A 166 8.80 15.81 -1.92
CA GLY A 166 8.37 15.12 -3.14
C GLY A 166 6.94 15.49 -3.50
N ILE A 167 5.99 15.15 -2.63
CA ILE A 167 4.56 15.43 -2.82
C ILE A 167 3.97 16.04 -1.55
N GLY A 168 3.35 17.22 -1.68
CA GLY A 168 2.49 17.80 -0.64
C GLY A 168 1.02 17.51 -0.94
N GLN A 169 0.32 16.86 -0.02
CA GLN A 169 -1.07 16.41 -0.24
C GLN A 169 -2.04 17.06 0.75
N LEU A 170 -3.25 17.40 0.30
CA LEU A 170 -4.37 17.68 1.20
C LEU A 170 -4.98 16.37 1.69
N HIS A 171 -4.99 16.14 3.01
CA HIS A 171 -5.29 14.83 3.61
C HIS A 171 -6.77 14.40 3.44
N TRP A 172 -7.70 15.35 3.39
CA TRP A 172 -9.10 15.09 3.01
C TRP A 172 -9.80 16.36 2.53
N SER A 173 -10.92 16.20 1.81
CA SER A 173 -11.78 17.33 1.41
C SER A 173 -12.62 17.83 2.58
N THR A 174 -12.79 19.14 2.70
CA THR A 174 -13.73 19.74 3.67
C THR A 174 -15.07 20.13 3.03
N ALA A 175 -15.32 19.76 1.77
CA ALA A 175 -16.53 20.15 1.02
C ALA A 175 -17.84 19.87 1.77
N ASN A 176 -17.91 18.74 2.47
CA ASN A 176 -19.12 18.28 3.13
C ASN A 176 -19.44 19.01 4.46
N TYR A 177 -18.51 19.81 5.01
CA TYR A 177 -18.69 20.43 6.34
C TYR A 177 -18.12 21.86 6.47
N ALA A 178 -17.17 22.26 5.64
CA ALA A 178 -16.60 23.61 5.60
C ALA A 178 -16.12 23.96 4.15
N PRO A 179 -17.04 24.30 3.22
CA PRO A 179 -16.69 24.61 1.83
C PRO A 179 -15.75 25.81 1.68
N LEU A 180 -15.91 26.84 2.52
CA LEU A 180 -15.05 28.03 2.51
C LEU A 180 -13.61 27.69 2.94
N GLN A 181 -13.46 26.77 3.89
CA GLN A 181 -12.15 26.26 4.29
C GLN A 181 -11.48 25.50 3.13
N GLU A 182 -12.25 24.68 2.40
CA GLU A 182 -11.70 23.87 1.30
C GLU A 182 -10.98 24.73 0.27
N ARG A 183 -11.59 25.87 -0.09
CA ARG A 183 -10.98 26.81 -1.04
C ARG A 183 -9.66 27.36 -0.54
N ALA A 184 -9.58 27.79 0.73
CA ALA A 184 -8.34 28.27 1.32
C ALA A 184 -7.24 27.18 1.38
N LEU A 185 -7.62 25.92 1.57
CA LEU A 185 -6.69 24.77 1.51
C LEU A 185 -6.23 24.48 0.08
N TRP A 186 -7.08 24.67 -0.94
CA TRP A 186 -6.69 24.60 -2.35
C TRP A 186 -5.75 25.73 -2.76
N ASP A 187 -6.03 26.97 -2.35
CA ASP A 187 -5.11 28.10 -2.50
C ASP A 187 -3.77 27.83 -1.77
N GLY A 188 -3.80 27.10 -0.65
CA GLY A 188 -2.60 26.57 0.01
C GLY A 188 -1.81 25.57 -0.84
N LEU A 189 -2.46 24.64 -1.57
CA LEU A 189 -1.78 23.74 -2.51
C LEU A 189 -1.08 24.52 -3.63
N VAL A 190 -1.74 25.55 -4.17
CA VAL A 190 -1.16 26.45 -5.19
C VAL A 190 0.05 27.18 -4.61
N GLU A 191 -0.10 27.83 -3.46
CA GLU A 191 0.96 28.64 -2.85
C GLU A 191 2.19 27.80 -2.44
N MET A 192 2.02 26.54 -2.01
CA MET A 192 3.14 25.63 -1.75
C MET A 192 3.91 25.23 -3.01
N TYR A 193 3.22 25.08 -4.14
CA TYR A 193 3.82 24.75 -5.43
C TYR A 193 4.55 25.96 -6.03
N GLU A 194 3.91 27.14 -6.04
CA GLU A 194 4.49 28.40 -6.51
C GLU A 194 5.75 28.79 -5.72
N LYS A 195 5.76 28.61 -4.40
CA LYS A 195 6.96 28.82 -3.57
C LYS A 195 8.01 27.71 -3.66
N GLY A 196 7.78 26.67 -4.48
CA GLY A 196 8.71 25.57 -4.67
C GLY A 196 8.88 24.61 -3.49
N LEU A 197 8.08 24.73 -2.42
CA LEU A 197 8.18 23.88 -1.20
C LEU A 197 7.89 22.40 -1.48
N VAL A 198 7.19 22.12 -2.57
CA VAL A 198 6.85 20.78 -3.07
C VAL A 198 7.34 20.62 -4.51
N ARG A 199 7.63 19.39 -4.95
CA ARG A 199 7.88 19.05 -6.37
C ARG A 199 6.59 18.69 -7.11
N ALA A 200 5.56 18.26 -6.39
CA ALA A 200 4.23 17.92 -6.90
C ALA A 200 3.15 18.17 -5.82
N VAL A 201 1.90 18.38 -6.24
CA VAL A 201 0.74 18.45 -5.34
C VAL A 201 -0.20 17.27 -5.53
N GLY A 202 -0.89 16.88 -4.47
CA GLY A 202 -1.89 15.81 -4.50
C GLY A 202 -3.05 16.02 -3.52
N VAL A 203 -3.98 15.08 -3.54
CA VAL A 203 -5.08 14.98 -2.57
C VAL A 203 -5.19 13.57 -2.02
N SER A 204 -5.89 13.41 -0.90
CA SER A 204 -6.31 12.12 -0.37
C SER A 204 -7.78 12.16 0.00
N ASN A 205 -8.50 11.05 -0.13
CA ASN A 205 -9.93 10.93 0.20
C ASN A 205 -10.83 11.91 -0.58
N TYR A 206 -10.57 12.08 -1.89
CA TYR A 206 -11.46 12.82 -2.80
C TYR A 206 -12.23 11.81 -3.67
N GLY A 207 -13.55 11.96 -3.75
CA GLY A 207 -14.39 11.23 -4.70
C GLY A 207 -14.35 11.81 -6.12
N PRO A 208 -14.98 11.12 -7.09
CA PRO A 208 -14.92 11.50 -8.51
C PRO A 208 -15.32 12.95 -8.78
N LYS A 209 -16.45 13.42 -8.23
CA LYS A 209 -16.99 14.75 -8.52
C LYS A 209 -16.17 15.83 -7.83
N GLN A 210 -15.69 15.60 -6.61
CA GLN A 210 -14.83 16.55 -5.93
C GLN A 210 -13.42 16.60 -6.53
N LEU A 211 -12.89 15.47 -7.02
CA LEU A 211 -11.59 15.42 -7.71
C LEU A 211 -11.60 16.26 -8.99
N LEU A 212 -12.68 16.17 -9.79
CA LEU A 212 -12.85 17.00 -11.00
C LEU A 212 -12.83 18.50 -10.68
N LYS A 213 -13.49 18.94 -9.60
CA LYS A 213 -13.50 20.35 -9.18
C LYS A 213 -12.10 20.85 -8.81
N ILE A 214 -11.36 20.13 -7.97
CA ILE A 214 -10.02 20.55 -7.58
C ILE A 214 -9.02 20.45 -8.75
N HIS A 215 -9.13 19.44 -9.61
CA HIS A 215 -8.31 19.33 -10.82
C HIS A 215 -8.49 20.56 -11.72
N SER A 216 -9.74 20.91 -12.03
CA SER A 216 -10.10 22.11 -12.81
C SER A 216 -9.57 23.38 -12.13
N TYR A 217 -9.72 23.48 -10.81
CA TYR A 217 -9.23 24.64 -10.08
C TYR A 217 -7.71 24.80 -10.13
N LEU A 218 -6.95 23.77 -9.78
CA LEU A 218 -5.48 23.82 -9.81
C LEU A 218 -4.96 24.04 -11.25
N SER A 219 -5.61 23.45 -12.25
CA SER A 219 -5.32 23.68 -13.68
C SER A 219 -5.52 25.15 -14.08
N SER A 220 -6.62 25.80 -13.67
CA SER A 220 -6.83 27.24 -13.90
C SER A 220 -5.86 28.16 -13.13
N ARG A 221 -5.03 27.60 -12.24
CA ARG A 221 -3.92 28.26 -11.54
C ARG A 221 -2.54 27.82 -12.05
N GLY A 222 -2.48 27.02 -13.12
CA GLY A 222 -1.23 26.51 -13.70
C GLY A 222 -0.54 25.40 -12.89
N VAL A 223 -1.22 24.81 -11.91
CA VAL A 223 -0.66 23.81 -10.98
C VAL A 223 -1.17 22.40 -11.32
N PRO A 224 -0.30 21.45 -11.70
CA PRO A 224 -0.73 20.10 -12.08
C PRO A 224 -1.03 19.21 -10.87
N LEU A 225 -2.29 18.83 -10.70
CA LEU A 225 -2.68 17.82 -9.71
C LEU A 225 -2.07 16.47 -10.08
N SER A 226 -1.06 16.03 -9.33
CA SER A 226 -0.20 14.91 -9.73
C SER A 226 -0.62 13.56 -9.15
N SER A 227 -1.35 13.56 -8.02
CA SER A 227 -1.80 12.33 -7.36
C SER A 227 -3.09 12.46 -6.58
N ALA A 228 -3.80 11.34 -6.46
CA ALA A 228 -4.93 11.15 -5.56
C ALA A 228 -4.70 9.88 -4.73
N GLN A 229 -4.91 9.94 -3.42
CA GLN A 229 -4.63 8.83 -2.51
C GLN A 229 -5.90 8.35 -1.78
N VAL A 230 -6.28 7.09 -1.98
CA VAL A 230 -7.54 6.52 -1.44
C VAL A 230 -7.39 5.08 -0.98
N GLN A 231 -8.40 4.60 -0.26
CA GLN A 231 -8.47 3.22 0.22
C GLN A 231 -8.77 2.29 -0.96
N TYR A 232 -7.74 1.68 -1.55
CA TYR A 232 -7.88 0.87 -2.76
C TYR A 232 -7.23 -0.50 -2.54
N SER A 233 -8.06 -1.54 -2.52
CA SER A 233 -7.74 -2.92 -2.19
C SER A 233 -8.86 -3.82 -2.66
N LEU A 234 -8.65 -5.14 -2.67
CA LEU A 234 -9.71 -6.11 -2.97
C LEU A 234 -10.88 -6.10 -1.94
N LEU A 235 -10.75 -5.40 -0.81
CA LEU A 235 -11.87 -5.19 0.12
C LEU A 235 -12.62 -3.87 -0.12
N SER A 236 -12.09 -2.97 -0.94
CA SER A 236 -12.63 -1.62 -1.14
C SER A 236 -12.94 -1.31 -2.61
N ILE A 237 -13.01 -2.35 -3.47
CA ILE A 237 -13.54 -2.18 -4.83
C ILE A 237 -15.05 -1.95 -4.80
N GLY A 238 -15.48 -0.87 -5.44
CA GLY A 238 -16.85 -0.46 -5.61
C GLY A 238 -16.94 0.60 -6.71
N ASP A 239 -18.16 0.92 -7.13
CA ASP A 239 -18.41 1.72 -8.33
C ASP A 239 -17.73 3.09 -8.24
N GLU A 240 -17.81 3.75 -7.08
CA GLU A 240 -17.12 5.01 -6.79
C GLU A 240 -15.59 4.89 -6.92
N GLN A 241 -14.98 3.79 -6.46
CA GLN A 241 -13.53 3.59 -6.53
C GLN A 241 -13.06 3.23 -7.95
N MET A 242 -13.94 2.65 -8.77
CA MET A 242 -13.69 2.37 -10.19
C MET A 242 -13.93 3.62 -11.06
N GLU A 243 -14.95 4.42 -10.77
CA GLU A 243 -15.18 5.75 -11.36
C GLU A 243 -13.99 6.67 -11.03
N LEU A 244 -13.59 6.75 -9.77
CA LEU A 244 -12.45 7.56 -9.32
C LEU A 244 -11.15 7.15 -10.01
N LYS A 245 -10.90 5.84 -10.16
CA LYS A 245 -9.73 5.34 -10.91
C LYS A 245 -9.79 5.76 -12.38
N THR A 246 -10.95 5.65 -13.01
CA THR A 246 -11.17 6.06 -14.41
C THR A 246 -10.97 7.57 -14.60
N VAL A 247 -11.45 8.39 -13.66
CA VAL A 247 -11.22 9.84 -13.63
C VAL A 247 -9.73 10.16 -13.40
N CYS A 248 -9.04 9.42 -12.53
CA CYS A 248 -7.61 9.62 -12.34
C CYS A 248 -6.80 9.30 -13.60
N ASP A 249 -7.10 8.17 -14.25
CA ASP A 249 -6.42 7.75 -15.48
C ASP A 249 -6.65 8.75 -16.64
N SER A 250 -7.88 9.25 -16.83
CA SER A 250 -8.20 10.21 -17.90
C SER A 250 -7.60 11.60 -17.69
N LEU A 251 -7.33 11.99 -16.44
CA LEU A 251 -6.67 13.25 -16.07
C LEU A 251 -5.14 13.10 -15.88
N GLY A 252 -4.58 11.90 -16.06
CA GLY A 252 -3.14 11.64 -15.83
C GLY A 252 -2.71 11.66 -14.35
N ILE A 253 -3.66 11.69 -13.42
CA ILE A 253 -3.44 11.71 -11.97
C ILE A 253 -3.01 10.31 -11.52
N ARG A 254 -1.88 10.16 -10.83
CA ARG A 254 -1.47 8.84 -10.32
C ARG A 254 -2.24 8.49 -9.04
N LEU A 255 -3.02 7.41 -9.07
CA LEU A 255 -3.66 6.89 -7.87
C LEU A 255 -2.64 6.19 -6.94
N ILE A 256 -2.57 6.63 -5.69
CA ILE A 256 -1.84 5.96 -4.60
C ILE A 256 -2.85 5.14 -3.79
N SER A 257 -2.59 3.85 -3.62
CA SER A 257 -3.51 2.91 -2.96
C SER A 257 -3.07 2.62 -1.52
N TYR A 258 -3.79 3.22 -0.55
CA TYR A 258 -3.54 2.99 0.88
C TYR A 258 -4.38 1.83 1.41
N SER A 259 -3.88 1.18 2.48
CA SER A 259 -4.41 -0.09 3.00
C SER A 259 -4.60 -1.21 1.96
N PRO A 260 -3.64 -1.45 1.01
CA PRO A 260 -3.80 -2.46 -0.03
C PRO A 260 -3.99 -3.90 0.50
N LEU A 261 -3.56 -4.15 1.75
CA LEU A 261 -3.73 -5.42 2.47
C LEU A 261 -5.00 -5.49 3.35
N GLY A 262 -5.90 -4.50 3.26
CA GLY A 262 -7.13 -4.46 4.08
C GLY A 262 -6.85 -4.46 5.59
N LEU A 263 -5.97 -3.56 6.07
CA LEU A 263 -5.46 -3.53 7.45
C LEU A 263 -4.79 -4.83 7.95
N GLY A 264 -4.51 -5.76 7.04
CA GLY A 264 -3.93 -7.08 7.30
C GLY A 264 -4.86 -8.27 7.00
N MET A 265 -6.16 -8.04 6.72
CA MET A 265 -7.11 -9.13 6.41
C MET A 265 -6.66 -9.97 5.21
N LEU A 266 -6.18 -9.34 4.14
CA LEU A 266 -5.79 -10.02 2.89
C LEU A 266 -4.47 -10.82 2.97
N THR A 267 -3.85 -10.91 4.15
CA THR A 267 -2.61 -11.66 4.35
C THR A 267 -2.83 -13.15 4.66
N GLY A 268 -4.07 -13.57 4.91
CA GLY A 268 -4.40 -14.93 5.38
C GLY A 268 -3.96 -15.24 6.83
N LYS A 269 -3.30 -14.29 7.52
CA LYS A 269 -2.87 -14.45 8.93
C LYS A 269 -4.05 -14.53 9.91
N TYR A 270 -5.13 -13.82 9.62
CA TYR A 270 -6.25 -13.62 10.52
C TYR A 270 -7.46 -14.44 10.09
N THR A 271 -8.16 -15.00 11.07
CA THR A 271 -9.37 -15.83 10.90
C THR A 271 -10.43 -15.37 11.91
N THR A 272 -11.65 -15.90 11.81
CA THR A 272 -12.69 -15.69 12.84
C THR A 272 -12.26 -16.14 14.24
N SER A 273 -11.35 -17.12 14.34
CA SER A 273 -10.73 -17.60 15.58
C SER A 273 -9.41 -16.90 15.97
N ASN A 274 -8.73 -16.23 15.04
CA ASN A 274 -7.46 -15.53 15.25
C ASN A 274 -7.55 -14.07 14.79
N LEU A 275 -7.90 -13.17 15.72
CA LEU A 275 -8.15 -11.75 15.46
C LEU A 275 -6.95 -10.87 15.87
N PRO A 276 -6.79 -9.67 15.28
CA PRO A 276 -5.84 -8.69 15.80
C PRO A 276 -6.26 -8.16 17.17
N SER A 277 -5.30 -7.74 17.98
CA SER A 277 -5.55 -7.05 19.25
C SER A 277 -6.05 -5.61 19.06
N GLY A 278 -6.64 -5.04 20.12
CA GLY A 278 -7.07 -3.65 20.16
C GLY A 278 -8.29 -3.34 19.29
N PRO A 279 -8.52 -2.06 18.93
CA PRO A 279 -9.73 -1.61 18.22
C PRO A 279 -9.98 -2.31 16.88
N ARG A 280 -8.92 -2.78 16.20
CA ARG A 280 -9.04 -3.51 14.93
C ARG A 280 -9.84 -4.82 15.07
N SER A 281 -9.88 -5.43 16.26
CA SER A 281 -10.67 -6.65 16.51
C SER A 281 -12.15 -6.52 16.15
N VAL A 282 -12.76 -5.34 16.38
CA VAL A 282 -14.19 -5.09 16.14
C VAL A 282 -14.51 -5.14 14.64
N LEU A 283 -13.74 -4.39 13.84
CA LEU A 283 -13.87 -4.35 12.38
C LEU A 283 -13.59 -5.72 11.75
N PHE A 284 -12.60 -6.46 12.28
CA PHE A 284 -12.28 -7.80 11.81
C PHE A 284 -13.41 -8.80 12.10
N ARG A 285 -14.07 -8.74 13.26
CA ARG A 285 -15.29 -9.54 13.54
C ARG A 285 -16.44 -9.24 12.59
N GLN A 286 -16.58 -7.98 12.17
CA GLN A 286 -17.66 -7.58 11.27
C GLN A 286 -17.45 -8.07 9.83
N ILE A 287 -16.20 -8.04 9.33
CA ILE A 287 -15.88 -8.28 7.91
C ILE A 287 -15.38 -9.71 7.63
N LEU A 288 -14.45 -10.27 8.42
CA LEU A 288 -13.82 -11.56 8.12
C LEU A 288 -14.78 -12.72 7.78
N PRO A 289 -15.96 -12.88 8.42
CA PRO A 289 -16.88 -13.97 8.10
C PRO A 289 -17.39 -13.98 6.65
N GLY A 290 -17.30 -12.84 5.92
CA GLY A 290 -17.69 -12.74 4.52
C GLY A 290 -16.55 -12.93 3.52
N LEU A 291 -15.29 -13.09 3.95
CA LEU A 291 -14.13 -13.04 3.05
C LEU A 291 -13.66 -14.40 2.54
N GLU A 292 -14.39 -15.49 2.78
CA GLU A 292 -13.90 -16.84 2.51
C GLU A 292 -13.60 -17.08 1.02
N SER A 293 -14.48 -16.67 0.10
CA SER A 293 -14.23 -16.78 -1.35
C SER A 293 -12.95 -16.04 -1.76
N LEU A 294 -12.84 -14.76 -1.37
CA LEU A 294 -11.67 -13.92 -1.69
C LEU A 294 -10.37 -14.45 -1.08
N LEU A 295 -10.39 -14.94 0.17
CA LEU A 295 -9.20 -15.49 0.82
C LEU A 295 -8.78 -16.84 0.19
N ASN A 296 -9.74 -17.68 -0.22
CA ASN A 296 -9.46 -18.93 -0.93
C ASN A 296 -8.93 -18.67 -2.35
N CYS A 297 -9.47 -17.68 -3.07
CA CYS A 297 -8.96 -17.22 -4.36
C CYS A 297 -7.53 -16.66 -4.26
N LEU A 298 -7.29 -15.73 -3.32
CA LEU A 298 -5.95 -15.19 -3.03
C LEU A 298 -4.94 -16.30 -2.69
N LYS A 299 -5.36 -17.31 -1.93
CA LYS A 299 -4.53 -18.47 -1.58
C LYS A 299 -4.23 -19.34 -2.82
N SER A 300 -5.23 -19.67 -3.63
CA SER A 300 -5.07 -20.44 -4.88
C SER A 300 -4.07 -19.79 -5.84
N ILE A 301 -4.21 -18.48 -6.07
CA ILE A 301 -3.28 -17.71 -6.93
C ILE A 301 -1.89 -17.62 -6.29
N ALA A 302 -1.79 -17.43 -4.97
CA ALA A 302 -0.51 -17.40 -4.26
C ALA A 302 0.23 -18.74 -4.38
N GLU A 303 -0.47 -19.87 -4.19
CA GLU A 303 0.08 -21.21 -4.34
C GLU A 303 0.51 -21.48 -5.80
N ARG A 304 -0.31 -21.12 -6.80
CA ARG A 304 0.04 -21.22 -8.23
C ARG A 304 1.25 -20.38 -8.65
N LYS A 305 1.46 -19.21 -8.03
CA LYS A 305 2.58 -18.29 -8.35
C LYS A 305 3.84 -18.53 -7.52
N GLY A 306 3.79 -19.37 -6.48
CA GLY A 306 4.88 -19.49 -5.50
C GLY A 306 5.07 -18.21 -4.66
N LYS A 307 3.98 -17.53 -4.32
CA LYS A 307 3.92 -16.22 -3.66
C LYS A 307 3.15 -16.29 -2.34
N THR A 308 3.09 -15.18 -1.60
CA THR A 308 2.19 -15.01 -0.44
C THR A 308 0.90 -14.29 -0.82
N MET A 309 -0.16 -14.44 -0.02
CA MET A 309 -1.42 -13.70 -0.24
C MET A 309 -1.20 -12.18 -0.15
N SER A 310 -0.29 -11.72 0.72
CA SER A 310 0.17 -10.32 0.77
C SER A 310 0.68 -9.85 -0.59
N GLN A 311 1.56 -10.66 -1.21
CA GLN A 311 2.19 -10.35 -2.49
C GLN A 311 1.17 -10.33 -3.63
N VAL A 312 0.18 -11.24 -3.64
CA VAL A 312 -0.90 -11.23 -4.63
C VAL A 312 -1.77 -9.98 -4.50
N ALA A 313 -2.21 -9.63 -3.28
CA ALA A 313 -3.05 -8.45 -3.05
C ALA A 313 -2.35 -7.13 -3.40
N ILE A 314 -1.05 -7.02 -3.10
CA ILE A 314 -0.22 -5.87 -3.51
C ILE A 314 -0.01 -5.86 -5.03
N ASN A 315 0.32 -7.00 -5.64
CA ASN A 315 0.53 -7.09 -7.09
C ASN A 315 -0.75 -6.79 -7.88
N TRP A 316 -1.94 -7.15 -7.37
CA TRP A 316 -3.22 -6.72 -7.93
C TRP A 316 -3.34 -5.19 -7.97
N CYS A 317 -3.01 -4.48 -6.89
CA CYS A 317 -3.02 -3.02 -6.86
C CYS A 317 -2.10 -2.40 -7.95
N ILE A 318 -0.93 -3.01 -8.17
CA ILE A 318 0.01 -2.62 -9.24
C ILE A 318 -0.54 -2.95 -10.63
N CYS A 319 -1.21 -4.10 -10.81
CA CYS A 319 -1.86 -4.48 -12.06
C CYS A 319 -3.02 -3.54 -12.44
N LYS A 320 -3.72 -2.96 -11.46
CA LYS A 320 -4.69 -1.86 -11.71
C LYS A 320 -4.02 -0.52 -12.02
N GLY A 321 -2.68 -0.41 -11.99
CA GLY A 321 -1.93 0.80 -12.30
C GLY A 321 -1.81 1.81 -11.14
N THR A 322 -2.14 1.39 -9.92
CA THR A 322 -1.98 2.20 -8.70
C THR A 322 -0.59 2.00 -8.09
N ILE A 323 -0.14 2.92 -7.24
CA ILE A 323 1.06 2.74 -6.40
C ILE A 323 0.61 2.33 -5.00
N PRO A 324 0.66 1.03 -4.62
CA PRO A 324 0.36 0.60 -3.26
C PRO A 324 1.41 1.06 -2.27
N ILE A 325 0.93 1.47 -1.09
CA ILE A 325 1.73 1.85 0.07
C ILE A 325 1.37 0.97 1.28
N PRO A 326 1.72 -0.32 1.27
CA PRO A 326 1.54 -1.19 2.43
C PRO A 326 2.30 -0.64 3.65
N GLY A 327 1.77 -0.90 4.84
CA GLY A 327 2.45 -0.57 6.09
C GLY A 327 3.53 -1.61 6.43
N VAL A 328 4.68 -1.13 6.90
CA VAL A 328 5.79 -1.97 7.39
C VAL A 328 6.14 -1.60 8.82
N LYS A 329 6.46 -2.61 9.64
CA LYS A 329 6.88 -2.43 11.05
C LYS A 329 8.03 -3.33 11.51
N THR A 330 8.48 -4.24 10.65
CA THR A 330 9.59 -5.19 10.91
C THR A 330 10.25 -5.52 9.58
N VAL A 331 11.53 -5.90 9.60
CA VAL A 331 12.31 -6.20 8.38
C VAL A 331 11.59 -7.24 7.51
N ARG A 332 11.01 -8.27 8.14
CA ARG A 332 10.22 -9.31 7.48
C ARG A 332 8.95 -8.80 6.76
N HIS A 333 8.34 -7.69 7.18
CA HIS A 333 7.25 -7.08 6.40
C HIS A 333 7.78 -6.43 5.12
N VAL A 334 8.98 -5.85 5.13
CA VAL A 334 9.63 -5.35 3.92
C VAL A 334 9.92 -6.52 2.99
N GLU A 335 10.59 -7.58 3.46
CA GLU A 335 10.86 -8.80 2.68
C GLU A 335 9.62 -9.38 1.99
N ASP A 336 8.51 -9.57 2.72
CA ASP A 336 7.27 -10.11 2.15
C ASP A 336 6.68 -9.16 1.10
N ASN A 337 6.62 -7.85 1.39
CA ASN A 337 6.08 -6.87 0.46
C ASN A 337 6.93 -6.71 -0.81
N LEU A 338 8.27 -6.76 -0.72
CA LEU A 338 9.16 -6.68 -1.89
C LEU A 338 8.95 -7.85 -2.86
N GLY A 339 8.57 -9.02 -2.37
CA GLY A 339 8.22 -10.18 -3.20
C GLY A 339 6.99 -9.98 -4.11
N ALA A 340 6.23 -8.89 -3.94
CA ALA A 340 5.16 -8.47 -4.84
C ALA A 340 5.68 -7.85 -6.15
N LEU A 341 6.97 -7.49 -6.23
CA LEU A 341 7.61 -6.88 -7.40
C LEU A 341 8.31 -7.91 -8.30
N GLY A 342 8.63 -7.52 -9.54
CA GLY A 342 9.32 -8.36 -10.52
C GLY A 342 8.45 -9.39 -11.25
N TRP A 343 7.14 -9.42 -11.01
CA TRP A 343 6.16 -10.28 -11.71
C TRP A 343 4.80 -9.58 -11.84
N ARG A 344 3.86 -10.17 -12.57
CA ARG A 344 2.47 -9.69 -12.68
C ARG A 344 1.44 -10.82 -12.63
N LEU A 345 0.24 -10.49 -12.18
CA LEU A 345 -0.96 -11.28 -12.41
C LEU A 345 -1.36 -11.20 -13.89
N SER A 346 -1.92 -12.28 -14.43
CA SER A 346 -2.54 -12.26 -15.75
C SER A 346 -3.92 -11.57 -15.68
N PRO A 347 -4.48 -11.09 -16.81
CA PRO A 347 -5.82 -10.51 -16.83
C PRO A 347 -6.89 -11.45 -16.24
N ALA A 348 -6.79 -12.75 -16.50
CA ALA A 348 -7.68 -13.76 -15.93
C ALA A 348 -7.60 -13.82 -14.40
N GLU A 349 -6.40 -13.80 -13.81
CA GLU A 349 -6.21 -13.83 -12.36
C GLU A 349 -6.64 -12.50 -11.69
N VAL A 350 -6.55 -11.37 -12.40
CA VAL A 350 -7.11 -10.09 -11.94
C VAL A 350 -8.64 -10.16 -11.90
N SER A 351 -9.28 -10.73 -12.94
CA SER A 351 -10.73 -10.95 -12.97
C SER A 351 -11.20 -11.98 -11.94
N GLU A 352 -10.44 -13.04 -11.69
CA GLU A 352 -10.70 -14.07 -10.67
C GLU A 352 -10.77 -13.46 -9.27
N LEU A 353 -9.81 -12.59 -8.93
CA LEU A 353 -9.77 -11.85 -7.67
C LEU A 353 -10.92 -10.84 -7.54
N GLU A 354 -11.26 -10.14 -8.62
CA GLU A 354 -12.35 -9.16 -8.63
C GLU A 354 -13.73 -9.82 -8.50
N ALA A 355 -13.94 -11.00 -9.11
CA ALA A 355 -15.15 -11.79 -8.90
C ALA A 355 -15.31 -12.22 -7.43
N ALA A 356 -14.29 -12.86 -6.84
CA ALA A 356 -14.32 -13.31 -5.45
C ALA A 356 -14.44 -12.15 -4.43
N ALA A 357 -13.94 -10.96 -4.80
CA ALA A 357 -14.13 -9.73 -4.03
C ALA A 357 -15.55 -9.13 -4.16
N MET A 358 -16.22 -9.27 -5.31
CA MET A 358 -17.63 -8.88 -5.47
C MET A 358 -18.59 -9.84 -4.77
N GLU A 359 -18.26 -11.13 -4.68
CA GLU A 359 -19.01 -12.12 -3.89
C GLU A 359 -18.95 -11.87 -2.38
N SER A 360 -17.93 -11.16 -1.89
CA SER A 360 -17.73 -10.91 -0.47
C SER A 360 -18.78 -9.92 0.07
N PRO A 361 -19.77 -10.35 0.91
CA PRO A 361 -20.97 -9.57 1.22
C PRO A 361 -20.73 -8.34 2.12
N LYS A 362 -19.49 -8.12 2.56
CA LYS A 362 -19.08 -6.95 3.34
C LYS A 362 -17.74 -6.41 2.85
N LYS A 363 -17.78 -5.19 2.35
CA LYS A 363 -16.61 -4.42 1.94
C LYS A 363 -15.99 -3.70 3.15
N MET A 364 -14.75 -3.25 3.00
CA MET A 364 -14.10 -2.35 3.96
C MET A 364 -14.87 -1.04 4.04
N VAL A 365 -14.98 -0.48 5.24
CA VAL A 365 -15.59 0.83 5.45
C VAL A 365 -14.66 1.88 4.83
N GLN A 366 -15.19 2.66 3.88
CA GLN A 366 -14.48 3.76 3.25
C GLN A 366 -14.12 4.85 4.28
N ASN A 367 -13.24 5.79 3.91
CA ASN A 367 -12.89 6.88 4.82
C ASN A 367 -14.11 7.77 5.10
N ILE A 368 -14.35 8.11 6.36
CA ILE A 368 -15.46 9.02 6.75
C ILE A 368 -15.30 10.44 6.15
N PHE A 369 -14.10 10.78 5.69
CA PHE A 369 -13.80 12.03 4.99
C PHE A 369 -13.70 11.87 3.46
N GLN A 370 -14.06 10.71 2.90
CA GLN A 370 -14.15 10.55 1.45
C GLN A 370 -15.40 11.29 0.94
N THR A 371 -15.19 12.20 0.00
CA THR A 371 -16.27 12.81 -0.79
C THR A 371 -16.71 11.90 -1.94
N ALA A 372 -17.79 12.31 -2.63
CA ALA A 372 -18.26 11.73 -3.89
C ALA A 372 -17.83 12.57 -5.12
#